data_AF-A0AAV7M2K0-F1
#
_entry.id   AF-A0AAV7M2K0-F1
#
_cell.length_a   1.000
_cell.length_b   1.000
_cell.length_c   1.000
_cell.angle_alpha   90.00
_cell.angle_beta   90.00
_cell.angle_gamma   90.00
#
_symmetry.space_group_name_H-M   'P 1'
#
loop_
_entity.id
_entity.type
_entity.pdbx_description
1 polymer ?
#
loop_
_entity_poly.entity_id
_entity_poly.type
_entity_poly.pdbx_seq_one_letter_code
_entity_poly.pdbx_strand_id
1 'polypeptide(L)'
;MGGPAEPPSLDLIYRTMVQNHEQAQRESRKMKAANRQLQLSIKKVGKSCQDIGARIATMETRTEELEIEVKAATAQTTTQGQQISDIQWKLEDAENRQRRNNLRILGIAEDLEGQDTRAYIALLFKKAFPDLIGWDW
;
A
#
# COMPACT_ATOMS: atom_id res chain seq x y z
N MET A 1 2.66 -64.28 -59.71
CA MET A 1 2.15 -64.52 -58.35
C MET A 1 1.13 -63.44 -58.03
N GLY A 2 -0.04 -63.83 -57.52
CA GLY A 2 -1.15 -62.93 -57.15
C GLY A 2 -2.40 -63.11 -58.03
N GLY A 3 -3.08 -64.26 -57.91
CA GLY A 3 -4.41 -64.45 -58.53
C GLY A 3 -5.47 -63.56 -57.84
N PRO A 4 -6.55 -63.19 -58.53
CA PRO A 4 -7.59 -62.33 -57.96
C PRO A 4 -8.23 -63.02 -56.75
N ALA A 5 -8.32 -62.30 -55.62
CA ALA A 5 -8.90 -62.80 -54.38
C ALA A 5 -10.37 -63.21 -54.62
N GLU A 6 -10.76 -64.39 -54.15
CA GLU A 6 -12.15 -64.84 -54.18
C GLU A 6 -13.04 -63.88 -53.36
N PRO A 7 -14.25 -63.55 -53.86
CA PRO A 7 -15.14 -62.64 -53.15
C PRO A 7 -15.62 -63.29 -51.83
N PRO A 8 -15.72 -62.49 -50.74
CA PRO A 8 -16.13 -63.00 -49.44
C PRO A 8 -17.56 -63.57 -49.47
N SER A 9 -17.81 -64.59 -48.63
CA SER A 9 -19.13 -65.19 -48.50
C SER A 9 -20.15 -64.21 -47.89
N LEU A 10 -21.42 -64.34 -48.28
CA LEU A 10 -22.51 -63.48 -47.79
C LEU A 10 -22.65 -63.48 -46.26
N ASP A 11 -22.42 -64.61 -45.60
CA ASP A 11 -22.44 -64.71 -44.12
C ASP A 11 -21.32 -63.88 -43.48
N LEU A 12 -20.10 -63.90 -44.05
CA LEU A 12 -18.98 -63.10 -43.56
C LEU A 12 -19.27 -61.60 -43.73
N ILE A 13 -19.86 -61.21 -44.87
CA ILE A 13 -20.28 -59.83 -45.13
C ILE A 13 -21.32 -59.39 -44.10
N TYR A 14 -22.37 -60.20 -43.86
CA TYR A 14 -23.43 -59.87 -42.91
C TYR A 14 -22.91 -59.70 -41.47
N ARG A 15 -22.08 -60.63 -40.99
CA ARG A 15 -21.47 -60.53 -39.65
C ARG A 15 -20.61 -59.28 -39.50
N THR A 16 -19.82 -58.96 -40.52
CA THR A 16 -18.97 -57.76 -40.52
C THR A 16 -19.80 -56.48 -40.49
N MET A 17 -20.90 -56.42 -41.25
CA MET A 17 -21.81 -55.27 -41.22
C MET A 17 -22.44 -55.08 -39.83
N VAL A 18 -22.87 -56.16 -39.18
CA VAL A 18 -23.45 -56.10 -37.83
C VAL A 18 -22.41 -55.61 -36.82
N GLN A 19 -21.18 -56.15 -36.85
CA GLN A 19 -20.10 -55.71 -35.97
C GLN A 19 -19.74 -54.23 -36.17
N ASN A 20 -19.65 -53.78 -37.43
CA ASN A 20 -19.40 -52.38 -37.75
C ASN A 20 -20.53 -51.47 -37.25
N HIS A 21 -21.79 -51.91 -37.39
CA HIS A 21 -22.94 -51.17 -36.89
C HIS A 21 -22.91 -51.04 -35.36
N GLU A 22 -22.62 -52.13 -34.65
CA GLU A 22 -22.47 -52.12 -33.19
C GLU A 22 -21.32 -51.23 -32.73
N GLN A 23 -20.17 -51.28 -33.41
CA GLN A 23 -19.03 -50.44 -33.10
C GLN A 23 -19.36 -48.95 -33.31
N ALA A 24 -19.97 -48.60 -34.45
CA ALA A 24 -20.41 -47.24 -34.73
C ALA A 24 -21.41 -46.73 -33.68
N GLN A 25 -22.34 -47.59 -33.22
CA GLN A 25 -23.24 -47.24 -32.11
C GLN A 25 -22.49 -46.99 -30.80
N ARG A 26 -21.49 -47.82 -30.45
CA ARG A 26 -20.68 -47.64 -29.24
C ARG A 26 -19.89 -46.33 -29.28
N GLU A 27 -19.26 -46.03 -30.42
CA GLU A 27 -18.52 -44.78 -30.62
C GLU A 27 -19.45 -43.56 -30.57
N SER A 28 -20.63 -43.63 -31.19
CA SER A 28 -21.65 -42.58 -31.08
C SER A 28 -22.08 -42.31 -29.64
N ARG A 29 -22.25 -43.37 -28.83
CA ARG A 29 -22.58 -43.23 -27.38
C ARG A 29 -21.45 -42.56 -26.61
N LYS A 30 -20.19 -42.97 -26.85
CA LYS A 30 -19.01 -42.35 -26.24
C LYS A 30 -18.90 -40.87 -26.61
N MET A 31 -19.08 -40.55 -27.88
CA MET A 31 -19.05 -39.17 -28.38
C MET A 31 -20.13 -38.30 -27.72
N LYS A 32 -21.36 -38.82 -27.61
CA LYS A 32 -22.46 -38.12 -26.91
C LYS A 32 -22.15 -37.88 -25.43
N ALA A 33 -21.55 -38.85 -24.75
CA ALA A 33 -21.14 -38.70 -23.35
C ALA A 33 -20.04 -37.64 -23.20
N ALA A 34 -19.01 -37.68 -24.05
CA ALA A 34 -17.93 -36.69 -24.05
C ALA A 34 -18.47 -35.28 -24.35
N ASN A 35 -19.39 -35.14 -25.30
CA ASN A 35 -19.98 -33.85 -25.64
C ASN A 35 -20.83 -33.29 -24.48
N ARG A 36 -21.59 -34.14 -23.78
CA ARG A 36 -22.30 -33.73 -22.55
C ARG A 36 -21.32 -33.25 -21.48
N GLN A 37 -20.22 -33.96 -21.29
CA GLN A 37 -19.20 -33.57 -20.32
C GLN A 37 -18.56 -32.22 -20.69
N LEU A 38 -18.24 -32.00 -21.96
CA LEU A 38 -17.71 -30.73 -22.46
C LEU A 38 -18.70 -29.58 -22.22
N GLN A 39 -19.98 -29.79 -22.49
CA GLN A 39 -21.01 -28.77 -22.23
C GLN A 39 -21.11 -28.41 -20.74
N LEU A 40 -20.98 -29.39 -19.85
CA LEU A 40 -20.96 -29.13 -18.40
C LEU A 40 -19.71 -28.35 -17.99
N SER A 41 -18.54 -28.72 -18.50
CA SER A 41 -17.30 -28.00 -18.24
C SER A 41 -17.35 -26.56 -18.75
N ILE A 42 -17.88 -26.33 -19.96
CA ILE A 42 -18.06 -24.99 -20.53
C ILE A 42 -18.99 -24.15 -19.66
N LYS A 43 -20.12 -24.72 -19.19
CA LYS A 43 -21.03 -24.01 -18.27
C LYS A 43 -20.34 -23.64 -16.96
N LYS A 44 -19.53 -24.55 -16.41
CA LYS A 44 -18.79 -24.30 -15.17
C LYS A 44 -17.76 -23.18 -15.35
N VAL A 45 -17.00 -23.21 -16.45
CA VAL A 45 -16.05 -22.13 -16.81
C VAL A 45 -16.78 -20.81 -17.01
N GLY A 46 -17.89 -20.80 -17.75
CA GLY A 46 -18.69 -19.60 -17.97
C GLY A 46 -19.16 -18.96 -16.66
N LYS A 47 -19.67 -19.77 -15.72
CA LYS A 47 -20.04 -19.29 -14.39
C LYS A 47 -18.83 -18.74 -13.62
N SER A 48 -17.70 -19.45 -13.64
CA SER A 48 -16.48 -18.99 -12.98
C SER A 48 -15.98 -17.66 -13.54
N CYS A 49 -16.06 -17.46 -14.87
CA CYS A 49 -15.70 -16.20 -15.51
C CYS A 49 -16.64 -15.05 -15.10
N GLN A 50 -17.94 -15.31 -14.99
CA GLN A 50 -18.92 -14.33 -14.49
C GLN A 50 -18.63 -13.94 -13.04
N ASP A 51 -18.37 -14.93 -12.17
CA ASP A 51 -18.06 -14.69 -10.76
C ASP A 51 -16.75 -13.88 -10.60
N ILE A 52 -15.73 -14.19 -11.41
CA ILE A 52 -14.48 -13.43 -11.45
C ILE A 52 -14.74 -12.00 -11.94
N GLY A 53 -15.53 -11.82 -12.99
CA GLY A 53 -15.88 -10.50 -13.51
C GLY A 53 -16.56 -9.61 -12.46
N ALA A 54 -17.52 -10.16 -11.70
CA ALA A 54 -18.17 -9.44 -10.62
C ALA A 54 -17.20 -9.05 -9.49
N ARG A 55 -16.26 -9.95 -9.14
CA ARG A 55 -15.22 -9.67 -8.14
C ARG A 55 -14.25 -8.59 -8.61
N ILE A 56 -13.86 -8.61 -9.88
CA ILE A 56 -12.99 -7.59 -10.48
C ILE A 56 -13.68 -6.22 -10.42
N ALA A 57 -14.94 -6.12 -10.87
CA ALA A 57 -15.68 -4.86 -10.80
C ALA A 57 -15.76 -4.31 -9.37
N THR A 58 -15.99 -5.18 -8.38
CA THR A 58 -15.99 -4.79 -6.96
C THR A 58 -14.61 -4.30 -6.50
N MET A 59 -13.54 -4.95 -6.94
CA MET A 59 -12.16 -4.55 -6.62
C MET A 59 -11.80 -3.22 -7.28
N GLU A 60 -12.24 -2.97 -8.50
CA GLU A 60 -12.02 -1.70 -9.22
C GLU A 60 -12.66 -0.54 -8.46
N THR A 61 -13.95 -0.64 -8.12
CA THR A 61 -14.64 0.40 -7.32
C THR A 61 -13.94 0.65 -5.98
N ARG A 62 -13.56 -0.40 -5.26
CA ARG A 62 -12.82 -0.26 -3.99
C ARG A 62 -11.45 0.41 -4.18
N THR A 63 -10.79 0.16 -5.30
CA THR A 63 -9.49 0.76 -5.59
C THR A 63 -9.65 2.25 -5.87
N GLU A 64 -10.67 2.64 -6.62
CA GLU A 64 -11.01 4.05 -6.87
C GLU A 64 -11.31 4.80 -5.57
N GLU A 65 -12.11 4.22 -4.68
CA GLU A 65 -12.42 4.80 -3.36
C GLU A 65 -11.16 4.99 -2.51
N LEU A 66 -10.30 3.97 -2.45
CA LEU A 66 -9.05 4.03 -1.70
C LEU A 66 -8.07 5.07 -2.29
N GLU A 67 -8.01 5.21 -3.61
CA GLU A 67 -7.19 6.24 -4.24
C GLU A 67 -7.63 7.66 -3.87
N ILE A 68 -8.94 7.88 -3.76
CA ILE A 68 -9.49 9.17 -3.31
C ILE A 68 -9.13 9.42 -1.84
N GLU A 69 -9.32 8.41 -0.99
CA GLU A 69 -9.01 8.52 0.44
C GLU A 69 -7.51 8.80 0.69
N VAL A 70 -6.63 8.09 -0.02
CA VAL A 70 -5.17 8.32 0.06
C VAL A 70 -4.80 9.74 -0.40
N LYS A 71 -5.40 10.25 -1.47
CA LYS A 71 -5.18 11.64 -1.92
C LYS A 71 -5.64 12.65 -0.87
N ALA A 72 -6.77 12.42 -0.22
CA ALA A 72 -7.26 13.29 0.84
C ALA A 72 -6.34 13.25 2.08
N ALA A 73 -5.94 12.06 2.52
CA ALA A 73 -5.07 11.87 3.68
C ALA A 73 -3.67 12.48 3.48
N THR A 74 -3.11 12.34 2.28
CA THR A 74 -1.83 12.96 1.92
C THR A 74 -1.91 14.48 1.93
N ALA A 75 -2.95 15.08 1.33
CA ALA A 75 -3.16 16.52 1.36
C ALA A 75 -3.32 17.07 2.80
N GLN A 76 -4.03 16.33 3.66
CA GLN A 76 -4.18 16.69 5.07
C GLN A 76 -2.85 16.62 5.80
N THR A 77 -2.06 15.56 5.59
CA THR A 77 -0.75 15.39 6.23
C THR A 77 0.23 16.48 5.82
N THR A 78 0.25 16.86 4.53
CA THR A 78 1.06 17.98 4.04
C THR A 78 0.65 19.30 4.71
N THR A 79 -0.66 19.56 4.82
CA THR A 79 -1.19 20.76 5.47
C THR A 79 -0.81 20.81 6.95
N GLN A 80 -0.96 19.70 7.66
CA GLN A 80 -0.56 19.58 9.07
C GLN A 80 0.94 19.76 9.25
N GLY A 81 1.76 19.21 8.35
CA GLY A 81 3.20 19.40 8.34
C GLY A 81 3.60 20.88 8.23
N GLN A 82 2.94 21.63 7.33
CA GLN A 82 3.16 23.08 7.20
C GLN A 82 2.75 23.83 8.48
N GLN A 83 1.58 23.52 9.05
CA GLN A 83 1.11 24.14 10.28
C GLN A 83 2.06 23.90 11.46
N ILE A 84 2.60 22.68 11.59
CA ILE A 84 3.59 22.37 12.62
C ILE A 84 4.86 23.20 12.42
N SER A 85 5.37 23.30 11.19
CA SER A 85 6.55 24.11 10.88
C SER A 85 6.34 25.59 11.21
N ASP A 86 5.18 26.14 10.85
CA ASP A 86 4.82 27.52 11.15
C ASP A 86 4.72 27.78 12.66
N ILE A 87 4.15 26.84 13.42
CA ILE A 87 4.05 26.94 14.88
C ILE A 87 5.43 26.86 15.52
N GLN A 88 6.31 25.96 15.06
CA GLN A 88 7.68 25.85 15.54
C GLN A 88 8.44 27.17 15.34
N TRP A 89 8.34 27.77 14.15
CA TRP A 89 8.94 29.07 13.86
C TRP A 89 8.44 30.17 14.78
N LYS A 90 7.11 30.25 14.99
CA LYS A 90 6.52 31.24 15.89
C LYS A 90 6.94 31.03 17.33
N LEU A 91 7.05 29.79 17.78
CA LEU A 91 7.50 29.45 19.12
C LEU A 91 8.95 29.86 19.34
N GLU A 92 9.83 29.54 18.39
CA GLU A 92 11.25 29.92 18.44
C GLU A 92 11.42 31.45 18.46
N ASP A 93 10.72 32.18 17.59
CA ASP A 93 10.74 33.65 17.59
C ASP A 93 10.23 34.23 18.93
N ALA A 94 9.16 33.66 19.49
CA ALA A 94 8.63 34.07 20.79
C ALA A 94 9.63 33.83 21.92
N GLU A 95 10.25 32.64 21.98
CA GLU A 95 11.28 32.32 22.98
C GLU A 95 12.50 33.24 22.86
N ASN A 96 12.96 33.49 21.63
CA ASN A 96 14.10 34.37 21.37
C ASN A 96 13.80 35.82 21.77
N ARG A 97 12.59 36.31 21.52
CA ARG A 97 12.16 37.65 21.98
C ARG A 97 12.07 37.73 23.49
N GLN A 98 11.52 36.70 24.14
CA GLN A 98 11.40 36.65 25.60
C GLN A 98 12.78 36.63 26.28
N ARG A 99 13.75 35.91 25.71
CA ARG A 99 15.10 35.75 26.29
C ARG A 99 16.09 36.81 25.84
N ARG A 100 15.72 37.72 24.93
CA ARG A 100 16.64 38.70 24.30
C ARG A 100 17.44 39.54 25.30
N ASN A 101 16.84 39.89 26.44
CA ASN A 101 17.48 40.71 27.46
C ASN A 101 18.01 39.89 28.66
N ASN A 102 17.98 38.56 28.56
CA ASN A 102 18.42 37.69 29.63
C ASN A 102 19.89 37.31 29.37
N LEU A 103 20.74 37.57 30.37
CA LEU A 103 22.13 37.11 30.37
C LEU A 103 22.23 35.84 31.22
N ARG A 104 22.93 34.82 30.71
CA ARG A 104 23.24 33.61 31.45
C ARG A 104 24.73 33.60 31.79
N ILE A 105 25.03 33.72 33.08
CA ILE A 105 26.41 33.68 33.59
C ILE A 105 26.66 32.26 34.12
N LEU A 106 27.71 31.60 33.64
CA LEU A 106 28.05 30.22 33.98
C LEU A 106 29.34 30.19 34.82
N GLY A 107 29.46 29.21 35.72
CA GLY A 107 30.68 29.00 36.51
C GLY A 107 30.81 29.87 37.77
N ILE A 108 29.71 30.49 38.22
CA ILE A 108 29.64 31.10 39.56
C ILE A 108 29.41 29.96 40.57
N ALA A 109 30.25 29.86 41.61
CA ALA A 109 30.02 28.90 42.68
C ALA A 109 28.83 29.35 43.55
N GLU A 110 28.08 28.39 44.09
CA GLU A 110 26.89 28.66 44.91
C GLU A 110 27.26 29.49 46.16
N ASP A 111 26.32 30.32 46.64
CA ASP A 111 26.44 31.19 47.82
C ASP A 111 27.48 32.33 47.78
N LEU A 112 28.21 32.51 46.67
CA LEU A 112 29.16 33.62 46.49
C LEU A 112 28.48 35.01 46.50
N GLU A 113 27.20 35.04 46.13
CA GLU A 113 26.39 36.25 45.98
C GLU A 113 25.92 36.81 47.34
N GLY A 114 25.99 36.00 48.41
CA GLY A 114 25.53 36.40 49.74
C GLY A 114 24.02 36.67 49.79
N GLN A 115 23.60 37.70 50.53
CA GLN A 115 22.18 38.06 50.65
C GLN A 115 21.64 38.94 49.50
N ASP A 116 22.52 39.52 48.67
CA ASP A 116 22.11 40.43 47.60
C ASP A 116 22.83 40.13 46.27
N THR A 117 22.18 39.28 45.47
CA THR A 117 22.58 38.94 44.10
C THR A 117 22.76 40.17 43.21
N ARG A 118 21.97 41.24 43.39
CA ARG A 118 22.02 42.41 42.49
C ARG A 118 23.30 43.19 42.71
N ALA A 119 23.66 43.42 43.98
CA ALA A 119 24.92 44.08 44.33
C ALA A 119 26.13 43.27 43.87
N TYR A 120 26.07 41.94 44.01
CA TYR A 120 27.13 41.04 43.53
C TYR A 120 27.33 41.12 42.01
N ILE A 121 26.25 41.03 41.22
CA ILE A 121 26.29 41.14 39.75
C ILE A 121 26.84 42.51 39.31
N ALA A 122 26.46 43.61 39.99
CA ALA A 122 26.96 44.96 39.70
C ALA A 122 28.49 45.04 39.86
N LEU A 123 29.01 44.51 40.95
CA LEU A 123 30.44 44.51 41.26
C LEU A 123 31.21 43.59 40.32
N LEU A 124 30.64 42.43 39.97
CA LEU A 124 31.18 41.50 39.00
C LEU A 124 31.34 42.18 37.63
N PHE A 125 30.30 42.86 37.13
CA PHE A 125 30.39 43.56 35.85
C PHE A 125 31.37 44.74 35.90
N LYS A 126 31.42 45.51 37.00
CA LYS A 126 32.38 46.63 37.14
C LYS A 126 33.82 46.17 37.11
N LYS A 127 34.10 45.02 37.71
CA LYS A 127 35.43 44.40 37.70
C LYS A 127 35.78 43.79 36.35
N ALA A 128 34.83 43.14 35.68
CA ALA A 128 35.05 42.45 34.41
C ALA A 128 35.12 43.41 33.21
N PHE A 129 34.34 44.48 33.21
CA PHE A 129 34.19 45.42 32.10
C PHE A 129 34.27 46.88 32.57
N PRO A 130 35.41 47.34 33.10
CA PRO A 130 35.52 48.68 33.69
C PRO A 130 35.12 49.83 32.75
N ASP A 131 35.28 49.65 31.43
CA ASP A 131 34.99 50.66 30.40
C ASP A 131 33.52 50.71 29.95
N LEU A 132 32.64 49.85 30.50
CA LEU A 132 31.21 49.90 30.18
C LEU A 132 30.63 51.24 30.69
N ILE A 133 30.05 52.04 29.80
CA ILE A 133 29.54 53.37 30.13
C ILE A 133 28.29 53.26 31.02
N GLY A 134 28.25 54.04 32.11
CA GLY A 134 27.05 54.20 32.97
C GLY A 134 27.04 53.40 34.27
N TRP A 135 28.14 53.40 35.03
CA TRP A 135 28.20 52.78 36.38
C TRP A 135 27.43 53.54 37.47
N ASP A 136 26.87 54.70 37.16
CA ASP A 136 26.16 55.56 38.10
C ASP A 136 24.66 55.21 38.09
N TRP A 137 24.25 54.28 38.95
CA TRP A 137 22.86 53.95 39.27
C TRP A 137 22.70 53.49 40.72
#